data_AF-A0A3B3T3S3-F1
#
_entry.id   AF-A0A3B3T3S3-F1
#
_cell.length_a   1.000
_cell.length_b   1.000
_cell.length_c   1.000
_cell.angle_alpha   90.00
_cell.angle_beta   90.00
_cell.angle_gamma   90.00
#
_symmetry.space_group_name_H-M   'P 1'
#
loop_
_entity.id
_entity.type
_entity.pdbx_description
1 polymer ?
#
loop_
_entity_poly.entity_id
_entity_poly.type
_entity_poly.pdbx_seq_one_letter_code
_entity_poly.pdbx_strand_id
1 'polypeptide(L)'
;MPREVDTWNPKRVPLRHDASLSSHYALDYRSRMEELGSDLGLPTLTLAGQTFTYINGQWVSSAGRKGLNLRPRLQQLKRKNRALMEENNALRIRLEVLMDMLTDATAQLRELQIDGSQGHRRGLVEVFPNKWS
;
A
#
# COMPACT_ATOMS: atom_id res chain seq x y z
N MET A 1 -58.23 -32.15 15.07
CA MET A 1 -56.75 -32.12 15.03
C MET A 1 -56.24 -30.96 15.88
N PRO A 2 -55.51 -31.20 16.98
CA PRO A 2 -54.55 -30.22 17.47
C PRO A 2 -53.12 -30.70 17.18
N ARG A 3 -52.29 -29.77 16.69
CA ARG A 3 -50.90 -30.00 16.28
C ARG A 3 -50.03 -30.27 17.50
N GLU A 4 -49.18 -31.29 17.41
CA GLU A 4 -48.07 -31.49 18.34
C GLU A 4 -47.21 -30.23 18.36
N VAL A 5 -47.02 -29.68 19.57
CA VAL A 5 -46.07 -28.62 19.81
C VAL A 5 -44.72 -29.32 20.00
N ASP A 6 -43.88 -29.28 18.98
CA ASP A 6 -42.49 -29.72 19.10
C ASP A 6 -41.79 -28.83 20.13
N THR A 7 -41.72 -29.30 21.38
CA THR A 7 -40.91 -28.67 22.43
C THR A 7 -39.45 -28.85 22.07
N TRP A 8 -38.85 -27.79 21.52
CA TRP A 8 -37.42 -27.65 21.28
C TRP A 8 -36.64 -28.01 22.55
N ASN A 9 -36.05 -29.20 22.56
CA ASN A 9 -35.28 -29.72 23.69
C ASN A 9 -33.82 -29.90 23.28
N PRO A 10 -33.05 -28.79 23.16
CA PRO A 10 -31.67 -28.86 22.71
C PRO A 10 -30.88 -29.65 23.74
N LYS A 11 -30.25 -30.75 23.30
CA LYS A 11 -29.35 -31.53 24.14
C LYS A 11 -28.28 -30.57 24.69
N ARG A 12 -28.05 -30.60 26.02
CA ARG A 12 -26.97 -29.80 26.62
C ARG A 12 -25.68 -30.14 25.90
N VAL A 13 -25.03 -29.13 25.33
CA VAL A 13 -23.70 -29.29 24.76
C VAL A 13 -22.78 -29.83 25.86
N PRO A 14 -22.02 -30.92 25.59
CA PRO A 14 -21.11 -31.48 26.59
C PRO A 14 -20.14 -30.39 27.06
N LEU A 15 -19.80 -30.44 28.35
CA LEU A 15 -18.87 -29.50 28.96
C LEU A 15 -17.59 -29.48 28.12
N ARG A 16 -17.26 -28.34 27.51
CA ARG A 16 -16.02 -28.20 26.75
C ARG A 16 -14.87 -28.42 27.73
N HIS A 17 -14.13 -29.50 27.53
CA HIS A 17 -12.86 -29.78 28.19
C HIS A 17 -11.74 -28.93 27.58
N ASP A 18 -12.06 -27.73 27.11
CA ASP A 18 -11.04 -26.76 26.72
C ASP A 18 -10.73 -26.00 27.99
N ALA A 19 -9.79 -26.54 28.77
CA ALA A 19 -9.14 -25.78 29.81
C ALA A 19 -8.58 -24.53 29.14
N SER A 20 -9.21 -23.38 29.39
CA SER A 20 -8.58 -22.07 29.26
C SER A 20 -7.14 -22.22 29.73
N LEU A 21 -6.17 -21.63 29.00
CA LEU A 21 -4.77 -21.57 29.46
C LEU A 21 -4.67 -21.02 30.90
N SER A 22 -5.72 -20.38 31.45
CA SER A 22 -5.82 -20.05 32.87
C SER A 22 -5.89 -21.24 33.86
N SER A 23 -6.02 -22.50 33.43
CA SER A 23 -6.04 -23.67 34.33
C SER A 23 -4.64 -24.13 34.79
N HIS A 24 -3.61 -23.30 34.63
CA HIS A 24 -2.24 -23.56 35.12
C HIS A 24 -2.16 -23.88 36.62
N TYR A 25 -3.14 -23.44 37.40
CA TYR A 25 -3.21 -23.72 38.84
C TYR A 25 -3.56 -25.17 39.19
N ALA A 26 -4.16 -25.92 38.26
CA ALA A 26 -4.54 -27.32 38.47
C ALA A 26 -3.37 -28.31 38.27
N LEU A 27 -2.25 -27.85 37.71
CA LEU A 27 -1.02 -28.64 37.57
C LEU A 27 -0.19 -28.56 38.86
N ASP A 28 0.37 -29.70 39.26
CA ASP A 28 1.32 -29.79 40.38
C ASP A 28 2.55 -28.90 40.14
N TYR A 29 3.14 -28.39 41.23
CA TYR A 29 4.28 -27.47 41.19
C TYR A 29 5.43 -27.98 40.32
N ARG A 30 5.74 -29.28 40.39
CA ARG A 30 6.79 -29.91 39.58
C ARG A 30 6.47 -29.89 38.09
N SER A 31 5.25 -30.30 37.71
CA SER A 31 4.80 -30.27 36.31
C SER A 31 4.77 -28.84 35.77
N ARG A 32 4.38 -27.86 36.59
CA ARG A 32 4.44 -26.44 36.22
C ARG A 32 5.87 -25.96 36.00
N MET A 33 6.80 -26.36 36.86
CA MET A 33 8.21 -26.00 36.71
C MET A 33 8.90 -26.74 35.55
N GLU A 34 8.44 -27.92 35.19
CA GLU A 34 8.99 -28.68 34.06
C GLU A 34 8.47 -28.17 32.70
N GLU A 35 7.20 -27.78 32.63
CA GLU A 35 6.59 -27.26 31.40
C GLU A 35 6.84 -25.78 31.16
N LEU A 36 6.93 -24.98 32.24
CA LEU A 36 7.02 -23.51 32.18
C LEU A 36 8.19 -22.93 32.97
N GLY A 37 8.85 -23.73 33.81
CA GLY A 37 9.98 -23.25 34.58
C GLY A 37 11.17 -23.00 33.66
N SER A 38 11.57 -21.73 33.60
CA SER A 38 12.89 -21.12 33.32
C SER A 38 13.88 -21.71 32.30
N ASP A 39 13.65 -22.85 31.68
CA ASP A 39 14.44 -23.43 30.60
C ASP A 39 13.97 -22.97 29.22
N LEU A 40 12.91 -22.14 29.18
CA LEU A 40 12.66 -21.23 28.07
C LEU A 40 13.86 -20.28 28.00
N GLY A 41 14.87 -20.68 27.23
CA GLY A 41 16.06 -19.88 26.98
C GLY A 41 15.74 -18.51 26.36
N LEU A 42 16.71 -17.92 25.66
CA LEU A 42 16.48 -16.63 25.01
C LEU A 42 15.22 -16.68 24.13
N PRO A 43 14.29 -15.71 24.23
CA PRO A 43 13.06 -15.69 23.44
C PRO A 43 13.37 -15.94 21.97
N THR A 44 12.70 -16.93 21.38
CA THR A 44 12.85 -17.28 19.97
C THR A 44 11.59 -16.95 19.18
N LEU A 45 11.77 -16.46 17.95
CA LEU A 45 10.69 -16.11 17.02
C LEU A 45 10.94 -16.80 15.68
N THR A 46 9.95 -17.51 15.17
CA THR A 46 9.98 -18.08 13.82
C THR A 46 9.13 -17.22 12.88
N LEU A 47 9.76 -16.58 11.90
CA LEU A 47 9.07 -15.77 10.89
C LEU A 47 9.56 -16.16 9.49
N ALA A 48 8.62 -16.48 8.59
CA ALA A 48 8.93 -16.88 7.21
C ALA A 48 9.97 -18.02 7.10
N GLY A 49 9.94 -18.97 8.04
CA GLY A 49 10.88 -20.10 8.09
C GLY A 49 12.26 -19.76 8.66
N GLN A 50 12.46 -18.54 9.18
CA GLN A 50 13.70 -18.13 9.85
C GLN A 50 13.50 -18.03 11.36
N THR A 51 14.44 -18.56 12.12
CA THR A 51 14.50 -18.48 13.58
C THR A 51 15.33 -17.28 14.03
N PHE A 52 14.77 -16.46 14.92
CA PHE A 52 15.41 -15.30 15.53
C PHE A 52 15.48 -15.49 17.03
N THR A 53 16.62 -15.15 17.65
CA THR A 53 16.82 -15.12 19.09
C THR A 53 16.93 -13.67 19.57
N TYR A 54 16.32 -13.34 20.69
CA TYR A 54 16.41 -12.01 21.28
C TYR A 54 17.69 -11.89 22.13
N ILE A 55 18.66 -11.09 21.67
CA ILE A 55 19.97 -10.90 22.30
C ILE A 55 20.28 -9.40 22.39
N ASN A 56 20.64 -8.90 23.57
CA ASN A 56 21.03 -7.49 23.79
C ASN A 56 20.03 -6.45 23.25
N GLY A 57 18.73 -6.69 23.40
CA GLY A 57 17.70 -5.76 22.93
C GLY A 57 17.36 -5.86 21.44
N GLN A 58 17.93 -6.82 20.72
CA GLN A 58 17.75 -6.98 19.28
C GLN A 58 17.40 -8.42 18.90
N TRP A 59 16.58 -8.59 17.87
CA TRP A 59 16.34 -9.88 17.25
C TRP A 59 17.50 -10.24 16.31
N VAL A 60 18.23 -11.30 16.65
CA VAL A 60 19.37 -11.83 15.90
C VAL A 60 18.97 -13.15 15.27
N SER A 61 19.19 -13.33 13.96
CA SER A 61 18.92 -14.63 13.31
C SER A 61 19.83 -15.72 13.89
N SER A 62 19.25 -16.82 14.39
CA SER A 62 20.01 -17.96 14.92
C SER A 62 20.71 -18.78 13.84
N ALA A 63 20.37 -18.58 12.56
CA ALA A 63 21.17 -19.03 11.43
C ALA A 63 22.44 -18.17 11.34
N GLY A 64 23.39 -18.46 12.24
CA GLY A 64 24.47 -17.56 12.65
C GLY A 64 25.12 -16.78 11.51
N ARG A 65 25.01 -15.44 11.55
CA ARG A 65 25.66 -14.41 10.69
C ARG A 65 25.67 -14.63 9.15
N LYS A 66 25.24 -15.77 8.63
CA LYS A 66 25.29 -16.20 7.24
C LYS A 66 23.90 -16.37 6.63
N GLY A 67 22.85 -16.46 7.44
CA GLY A 67 21.47 -16.48 6.97
C GLY A 67 20.93 -15.07 6.74
N LEU A 68 21.06 -14.57 5.51
CA LEU A 68 20.43 -13.35 5.00
C LEU A 68 21.11 -12.02 5.42
N ASN A 69 22.29 -11.75 4.83
CA ASN A 69 22.81 -10.38 4.71
C ASN A 69 21.85 -9.55 3.82
N LEU A 70 20.73 -9.10 4.38
CA LEU A 70 19.73 -8.25 3.72
C LEU A 70 20.23 -6.83 3.49
N ARG A 71 21.27 -6.40 4.22
CA ARG A 71 21.76 -5.03 4.18
C ARG A 71 22.20 -4.60 2.77
N PRO A 72 23.05 -5.34 2.03
CA PRO A 72 23.40 -4.99 0.66
C PRO A 72 22.20 -4.98 -0.29
N ARG A 73 21.28 -5.95 -0.16
CA ARG A 73 20.06 -6.03 -0.98
C ARG A 73 19.13 -4.85 -0.73
N LEU A 74 18.94 -4.46 0.53
CA LEU A 74 18.16 -3.29 0.92
C LEU A 74 18.81 -1.99 0.43
N GLN A 75 20.14 -1.87 0.52
CA GLN A 75 20.85 -0.71 -0.02
C GLN A 75 20.69 -0.61 -1.54
N GLN A 76 20.84 -1.72 -2.27
CA GLN A 76 20.63 -1.76 -3.71
C GLN A 76 19.19 -1.37 -4.07
N LEU A 77 18.20 -1.89 -3.33
CA LEU A 77 16.79 -1.57 -3.55
C LEU A 77 16.50 -0.08 -3.30
N LYS A 78 17.06 0.50 -2.23
CA LYS A 78 16.97 1.95 -1.95
C LYS A 78 17.56 2.79 -3.08
N ARG A 79 18.72 2.40 -3.63
CA ARG A 79 19.35 3.10 -4.75
C ARG A 79 18.49 3.04 -6.01
N LYS A 80 17.94 1.87 -6.34
CA LYS A 80 17.02 1.69 -7.48
C LYS A 80 15.76 2.52 -7.32
N ASN A 81 15.15 2.49 -6.14
CA ASN A 81 13.94 3.26 -5.85
C ASN A 81 14.20 4.77 -6.00
N ARG A 82 15.33 5.26 -5.48
CA ARG A 82 15.73 6.67 -5.64
C ARG A 82 15.91 7.05 -7.11
N ALA A 83 16.60 6.22 -7.90
CA ALA A 83 16.78 6.48 -9.34
C ALA A 83 15.42 6.53 -10.07
N LEU A 84 14.51 5.61 -9.76
CA LEU A 84 13.16 5.61 -10.32
C LEU A 84 12.34 6.84 -9.90
N MET A 85 12.50 7.32 -8.67
CA MET A 85 11.85 8.55 -8.22
C MET A 85 12.38 9.79 -8.96
N GLU A 86 13.69 9.86 -9.18
CA GLU A 86 14.33 10.94 -9.93
C GLU A 86 13.85 10.95 -11.39
N GLU A 87 13.78 9.78 -12.05
CA GLU A 87 13.23 9.63 -13.39
C GLU A 87 11.75 10.02 -13.45
N ASN A 88 10.94 9.55 -12.50
CA ASN A 88 9.52 9.88 -12.46
C ASN A 88 9.28 11.39 -12.32
N ASN A 89 10.07 12.06 -11.47
CA ASN A 89 9.99 13.51 -11.33
C ASN A 89 10.41 14.23 -12.62
N ALA A 90 11.48 13.78 -13.28
CA ALA A 90 11.90 14.35 -14.56
C ALA A 90 10.84 14.17 -15.66
N LEU A 91 10.19 13.00 -15.73
CA LEU A 91 9.10 12.74 -16.65
C LEU A 91 7.89 13.65 -16.38
N ARG A 92 7.55 13.85 -15.10
CA ARG A 92 6.46 14.75 -14.71
C ARG A 92 6.69 16.18 -15.18
N ILE A 93 7.90 16.72 -14.95
CA ILE A 93 8.27 18.07 -15.41
C ILE A 93 8.23 18.16 -16.94
N ARG A 94 8.75 17.15 -17.66
CA ARG A 94 8.68 17.12 -19.13
C ARG A 94 7.25 17.16 -19.63
N LEU A 95 6.34 16.42 -19.00
CA LEU A 95 4.93 16.41 -19.36
C LEU A 95 4.29 17.78 -19.12
N GLU A 96 4.57 18.41 -17.98
CA GLU A 96 4.08 19.75 -17.64
C GLU A 96 4.52 20.79 -18.69
N VAL A 97 5.81 20.82 -19.03
CA VAL A 97 6.33 21.72 -20.07
C VAL A 97 5.71 21.46 -21.44
N LEU A 98 5.54 20.19 -21.82
CA LEU A 98 4.91 19.84 -23.10
C LEU A 98 3.43 20.26 -23.13
N MET A 99 2.73 20.16 -22.00
CA MET A 99 1.37 20.67 -21.88
C MET A 99 1.35 22.18 -22.03
N ASP A 100 2.21 22.93 -21.35
CA ASP A 100 2.30 24.39 -21.49
C ASP A 100 2.55 24.79 -22.95
N MET A 101 3.51 24.16 -23.62
CA MET A 101 3.81 24.41 -25.03
C MET A 101 2.62 24.12 -25.95
N LEU A 102 1.88 23.03 -25.70
CA LEU A 102 0.70 22.69 -26.50
C LEU A 102 -0.42 23.70 -26.27
N THR A 103 -0.59 24.16 -25.03
CA THR A 103 -1.59 25.16 -24.68
C THR A 103 -1.29 26.50 -25.35
N ASP A 104 -0.02 26.92 -25.34
CA ASP A 104 0.46 28.13 -26.01
C ASP A 104 0.28 28.06 -27.53
N ALA A 105 0.70 26.96 -28.17
CA ALA A 105 0.49 26.76 -29.61
C ALA A 105 -1.00 26.77 -29.99
N THR A 106 -1.85 26.19 -29.15
CA THR A 106 -3.30 26.20 -29.35
C THR A 106 -3.89 27.61 -29.20
N ALA A 107 -3.38 28.42 -28.27
CA ALA A 107 -3.79 29.81 -28.11
C ALA A 107 -3.41 30.64 -29.35
N GLN A 108 -2.17 30.54 -29.80
CA GLN A 108 -1.68 31.23 -31.01
C GLN A 108 -2.49 30.87 -32.26
N LEU A 109 -2.83 29.58 -32.44
CA LEU A 109 -3.66 29.15 -33.56
C LEU A 109 -5.07 29.77 -33.51
N ARG A 110 -5.67 29.88 -32.32
CA ARG A 110 -6.97 30.53 -32.14
C ARG A 110 -6.90 32.02 -32.43
N GLU A 111 -5.85 32.70 -32.00
CA GLU A 111 -5.63 34.12 -32.32
C GLU A 111 -5.56 34.35 -33.83
N LEU A 112 -4.78 33.53 -34.56
CA LEU A 112 -4.69 33.60 -36.01
C LEU A 112 -6.04 33.33 -36.71
N GLN A 113 -6.84 32.39 -36.20
CA GLN A 113 -8.19 32.13 -36.73
C GLN A 113 -9.13 33.32 -36.51
N ILE A 114 -9.07 33.94 -35.33
CA ILE A 114 -9.86 35.13 -35.01
C ILE A 114 -9.43 36.28 -35.91
N ASP A 115 -8.14 36.56 -36.06
CA ASP A 115 -7.62 37.62 -36.93
C ASP A 115 -7.96 37.39 -38.40
N GLY A 116 -7.86 36.15 -38.90
CA GLY A 116 -8.30 35.81 -40.25
C GLY A 116 -9.80 36.06 -40.47
N SER A 117 -10.63 35.74 -39.47
CA SER A 117 -12.08 36.01 -39.54
C SER A 117 -12.43 37.51 -39.43
N GLN A 118 -11.63 38.29 -38.71
CA GLN A 118 -11.75 39.75 -38.61
C GLN A 118 -11.30 40.42 -39.91
N GLY A 119 -10.20 39.96 -40.51
CA GLY A 119 -9.72 40.41 -41.82
C GLY A 119 -10.73 40.15 -42.93
N HIS A 120 -11.35 38.95 -42.95
CA HIS A 120 -12.43 38.63 -43.89
C HIS A 120 -13.66 39.53 -43.70
N ARG A 121 -14.04 39.83 -42.45
CA ARG A 121 -15.14 40.79 -42.18
C ARG A 121 -14.81 42.21 -42.60
N ARG A 122 -13.59 42.70 -42.35
CA ARG A 122 -13.16 44.06 -42.75
C ARG A 122 -13.11 44.22 -44.26
N GLY A 123 -12.61 43.20 -44.99
CA GLY A 123 -12.62 43.18 -46.45
C GLY A 123 -14.03 43.20 -47.05
N LEU A 124 -15.01 42.54 -46.43
CA LEU A 124 -16.41 42.62 -46.86
C LEU A 124 -17.03 44.00 -46.62
N VAL A 125 -16.63 44.73 -45.56
CA VAL A 125 -17.11 46.09 -45.28
C VAL A 125 -16.55 47.12 -46.26
N GLU A 126 -15.32 46.94 -46.76
CA GLU A 126 -14.72 47.85 -47.76
C GLU A 126 -15.20 47.58 -49.21
N VAL A 127 -15.78 46.42 -49.51
CA VAL A 127 -16.18 46.01 -50.88
C VAL A 127 -17.62 46.38 -51.24
N PHE A 128 -18.40 47.00 -50.34
CA PHE A 128 -19.70 47.59 -50.69
C PHE A 128 -19.57 49.11 -50.88
N PRO A 129 -19.31 49.63 -52.10
CA PRO A 129 -19.46 51.05 -52.37
C PRO A 129 -20.94 51.39 -52.27
N ASN A 130 -21.27 52.34 -51.38
CA ASN A 130 -22.59 52.97 -51.27
C ASN A 130 -22.99 53.55 -52.63
N LYS A 131 -23.79 52.81 -53.40
CA LYS A 131 -24.34 53.23 -54.69
C LYS A 131 -25.80 53.62 -54.57
N TRP A 132 -26.13 54.54 -53.67
CA TRP A 132 -27.42 55.25 -53.71
C TRP A 132 -27.26 56.66 -53.12
N SER A 133 -26.92 57.62 -53.99
CA SER A 133 -27.21 59.05 -53.89
C SER A 133 -27.36 59.59 -55.30
#